data_AF-W1PY57-F1
#
_entry.id   AF-W1PY57-F1
#
_cell.length_a   1.000
_cell.length_b   1.000
_cell.length_c   1.000
_cell.angle_alpha   90.00
_cell.angle_beta   90.00
_cell.angle_gamma   90.00
#
_symmetry.space_group_name_H-M   'P 1'
#
loop_
_entity.id
_entity.type
_entity.pdbx_description
1 polymer ?
#
loop_
_entity_poly.entity_id
_entity_poly.type
_entity_poly.pdbx_seq_one_letter_code
_entity_poly.pdbx_strand_id
1 'polypeptide(L)'
;MARLGENFPSKFLEIIANTDLSTLTLAPLKFRWPWDLIFRPASRANLTVPGDAMHPMTRDLAQGGCSALEDAVVLGRHLGGVFLKKHKFEGKEVEVSFKNYVKERKWRAAGLILGSLLSRWVQGDDGWWLVKAIRHKVFYGLLYSKLFNVIDYDCRVLPAPPSYLKSGLERQTEAVEF
;
A
#
# COMPACT_ATOMS: atom_id res chain seq x y z
N MET A 1 -37.82 -8.94 6.75
CA MET A 1 -36.41 -8.70 6.38
C MET A 1 -36.39 -8.02 5.02
N ALA A 2 -35.75 -6.86 4.89
CA ALA A 2 -35.66 -6.15 3.62
C ALA A 2 -34.86 -7.00 2.61
N ARG A 3 -35.40 -7.22 1.40
CA ARG A 3 -34.73 -7.97 0.34
C ARG A 3 -33.68 -7.08 -0.32
N LEU A 4 -32.47 -7.12 0.22
CA LEU A 4 -31.31 -6.41 -0.32
C LEU A 4 -30.99 -7.00 -1.71
N GLY A 5 -31.36 -6.29 -2.79
CA GLY A 5 -30.95 -6.67 -4.15
C GLY A 5 -32.02 -6.75 -5.25
N GLU A 6 -33.31 -6.54 -4.96
CA GLU A 6 -34.38 -6.70 -5.98
C GLU A 6 -34.22 -5.77 -7.21
N ASN A 7 -33.47 -4.69 -7.07
CA ASN A 7 -33.19 -3.74 -8.14
C ASN A 7 -31.93 -4.08 -8.97
N PHE A 8 -31.23 -5.18 -8.67
CA PHE A 8 -30.07 -5.60 -9.45
C PHE A 8 -30.48 -6.34 -10.72
N PRO A 9 -29.72 -6.22 -11.82
CA PRO A 9 -29.97 -7.01 -13.03
C PRO A 9 -30.02 -8.51 -12.72
N SER A 10 -30.92 -9.23 -13.41
CA SER A 10 -31.19 -10.66 -13.22
C SER A 10 -29.92 -11.53 -13.21
N LYS A 11 -28.92 -11.19 -14.02
CA LYS A 11 -27.62 -11.87 -14.07
C LYS A 11 -26.86 -11.85 -12.73
N PHE A 12 -26.94 -10.75 -11.97
CA PHE A 12 -26.29 -10.67 -10.65
C PHE A 12 -27.04 -11.51 -9.62
N LEU A 13 -28.38 -11.54 -9.69
CA LEU A 13 -29.20 -12.37 -8.81
C LEU A 13 -28.94 -13.86 -9.03
N GLU A 14 -28.75 -14.28 -10.29
CA GLU A 14 -28.39 -15.65 -10.64
C GLU A 14 -27.02 -16.04 -10.10
N ILE A 15 -26.01 -15.17 -10.20
CA ILE A 15 -24.67 -15.42 -9.63
C ILE A 15 -24.76 -15.56 -8.11
N ILE A 16 -25.48 -14.66 -7.43
CA ILE A 16 -25.65 -14.71 -5.97
C ILE A 16 -26.34 -16.01 -5.56
N ALA A 17 -27.40 -16.41 -6.27
CA ALA A 17 -28.15 -17.64 -5.98
C ALA A 17 -27.31 -18.92 -6.16
N ASN A 18 -26.37 -18.92 -7.12
CA ASN A 18 -25.47 -20.04 -7.38
C ASN A 18 -24.13 -19.97 -6.61
N THR A 19 -23.93 -18.95 -5.77
CA THR A 19 -22.69 -18.82 -4.97
C THR A 19 -22.72 -19.79 -3.80
N ASP A 20 -21.69 -20.63 -3.69
CA ASP A 20 -21.53 -21.52 -2.53
C ASP A 20 -21.25 -20.69 -1.26
N LEU A 21 -22.20 -20.73 -0.32
CA LEU A 21 -22.11 -20.04 0.96
C LEU A 21 -20.90 -20.50 1.80
N SER A 22 -20.39 -21.71 1.58
CA SER A 22 -19.21 -22.23 2.28
C SER A 22 -17.92 -21.47 1.92
N THR A 23 -17.89 -20.83 0.73
CA THR A 23 -16.75 -20.04 0.25
C THR A 23 -16.81 -18.57 0.68
N LEU A 24 -17.92 -18.16 1.29
CA LEU A 24 -18.20 -16.76 1.53
C LEU A 24 -17.42 -16.24 2.73
N THR A 25 -16.40 -15.42 2.46
CA THR A 25 -15.57 -14.80 3.52
C THR A 25 -16.09 -13.41 3.86
N LEU A 26 -16.87 -13.31 4.94
CA LEU A 26 -17.27 -12.04 5.51
C LEU A 26 -16.20 -11.56 6.49
N ALA A 27 -15.37 -10.61 6.06
CA ALA A 27 -14.46 -9.93 6.98
C ALA A 27 -14.94 -8.48 7.20
N PRO A 28 -15.09 -8.05 8.47
CA PRO A 28 -15.55 -6.70 8.77
C PRO A 28 -14.56 -5.67 8.24
N LEU A 29 -15.08 -4.71 7.47
CA LEU A 29 -14.30 -3.56 7.02
C LEU A 29 -14.05 -2.64 8.23
N LYS A 30 -12.81 -2.65 8.72
CA LYS A 30 -12.37 -1.74 9.78
C LYS A 30 -11.81 -0.49 9.14
N PHE A 31 -12.50 0.62 9.32
CA PHE A 31 -11.99 1.91 8.91
C PHE A 31 -10.82 2.32 9.81
N ARG A 32 -9.75 2.84 9.20
CA ARG A 32 -8.58 3.36 9.91
C ARG A 32 -8.28 4.76 9.42
N TRP A 33 -8.09 5.68 10.36
CA TRP A 33 -7.81 7.05 10.01
C TRP A 33 -6.36 7.17 9.50
N PRO A 34 -6.09 7.98 8.45
CA PRO A 34 -4.73 8.25 7.99
C PRO A 34 -3.82 8.79 9.10
N TRP A 35 -4.38 9.54 10.05
CA TRP A 35 -3.66 10.12 11.19
C TRP A 35 -3.08 9.05 12.11
N ASP A 36 -3.84 7.99 12.38
CA ASP A 36 -3.41 6.88 13.23
C ASP A 36 -2.15 6.23 12.64
N LEU A 37 -2.08 6.11 11.31
CA LEU A 37 -0.92 5.57 10.61
C LEU A 37 0.30 6.51 10.70
N ILE A 38 0.09 7.82 10.52
CA ILE A 38 1.17 8.81 10.55
C ILE A 38 1.81 8.85 11.94
N PHE A 39 1.00 8.88 13.00
CA PHE A 39 1.49 9.06 14.38
C PHE A 39 1.87 7.75 15.08
N ARG A 40 1.42 6.58 14.61
CA ARG A 40 1.76 5.28 15.22
C ARG A 40 3.23 4.90 14.98
N PRO A 41 4.02 4.53 15.99
CA PRO A 41 5.38 4.05 15.77
C PRO A 41 5.37 2.72 14.98
N ALA A 42 6.17 2.64 13.91
CA ALA A 42 6.30 1.44 13.05
C ALA A 42 7.76 0.93 12.94
N SER A 43 8.67 1.56 13.69
CA SER A 43 10.04 1.10 13.87
C SER A 43 10.48 1.39 15.30
N ARG A 44 11.27 0.49 15.88
CA ARG A 44 11.90 0.68 17.19
C ARG A 44 13.29 0.02 17.17
N ALA A 45 14.33 0.81 17.46
CA ALA A 45 15.71 0.35 17.33
C ALA A 45 15.95 -0.30 15.95
N ASN A 46 16.47 -1.53 15.92
CA ASN A 46 16.76 -2.28 14.70
C ASN A 46 15.60 -3.18 14.28
N LEU A 47 14.36 -2.77 14.53
CA LEU A 47 13.17 -3.51 14.12
C LEU A 47 12.19 -2.59 13.39
N THR A 48 11.65 -3.09 12.29
CA THR A 48 10.53 -2.48 11.57
C THR A 48 9.63 -3.57 11.01
N VAL A 49 8.38 -3.23 10.73
CA VAL A 49 7.39 -4.12 10.14
C VAL A 49 6.93 -3.53 8.80
N PRO A 50 6.86 -4.32 7.72
CA PRO A 50 6.28 -3.88 6.44
C PRO A 50 4.83 -4.38 6.26
N GLY A 51 4.19 -3.92 5.18
CA GLY A 51 2.89 -4.39 4.72
C GLY A 51 1.76 -4.04 5.68
N ASP A 52 0.76 -4.93 5.75
CA ASP A 52 -0.45 -4.74 6.57
C ASP A 52 -0.16 -4.59 8.08
N ALA A 53 1.01 -5.00 8.57
CA ALA A 53 1.41 -4.74 9.95
C ALA A 53 1.69 -3.25 10.20
N MET A 54 2.24 -2.56 9.20
CA MET A 54 2.53 -1.13 9.22
C MET A 54 1.33 -0.31 8.75
N HIS A 55 0.84 -0.56 7.54
CA HIS A 55 -0.22 0.19 6.88
C HIS A 55 -1.37 -0.71 6.42
N PRO A 56 -2.13 -1.33 7.34
CA PRO A 56 -3.27 -2.15 6.96
C PRO A 56 -4.24 -1.34 6.09
N MET A 57 -4.29 -1.65 4.79
CA MET A 57 -5.04 -0.87 3.83
C MET A 57 -6.47 -1.37 3.74
N THR A 58 -7.40 -0.44 3.54
CA THR A 58 -8.79 -0.78 3.27
C THR A 58 -8.87 -1.54 1.95
N ARG A 59 -9.62 -2.65 1.90
CA ARG A 59 -9.74 -3.51 0.72
C ARG A 59 -10.24 -2.79 -0.54
N ASP A 60 -10.87 -1.63 -0.37
CA ASP A 60 -11.50 -0.83 -1.42
C ASP A 60 -10.55 -0.42 -2.56
N LEU A 61 -9.23 -0.35 -2.32
CA LEU A 61 -8.24 -0.01 -3.36
C LEU A 61 -7.52 -1.22 -3.96
N ALA A 62 -7.74 -2.44 -3.45
CA ALA A 62 -7.01 -3.66 -3.85
C ALA A 62 -5.46 -3.54 -3.87
N GLN A 63 -4.88 -2.52 -3.23
CA GLN A 63 -3.46 -2.20 -3.35
C GLN A 63 -2.62 -2.76 -2.19
N GLY A 64 -3.23 -3.49 -1.24
CA GLY A 64 -2.54 -4.00 -0.04
C GLY A 64 -1.25 -4.75 -0.39
N GLY A 65 -1.37 -5.71 -1.32
CA GLY A 65 -0.25 -6.50 -1.82
C GLY A 65 0.81 -5.67 -2.55
N CYS A 66 0.40 -4.79 -3.47
CA CYS A 66 1.34 -3.93 -4.21
C CYS A 66 2.11 -3.01 -3.25
N SER A 67 1.46 -2.43 -2.25
CA SER A 67 2.13 -1.58 -1.25
C SER A 67 3.12 -2.36 -0.39
N ALA A 68 2.87 -3.64 -0.11
CA ALA A 68 3.83 -4.50 0.57
C ALA A 68 5.07 -4.81 -0.30
N LEU A 69 4.90 -4.93 -1.63
CA LEU A 69 6.03 -5.05 -2.56
C LEU A 69 6.83 -3.74 -2.66
N GLU A 70 6.14 -2.59 -2.73
CA GLU A 70 6.79 -1.27 -2.66
C GLU A 70 7.61 -1.11 -1.37
N ASP A 71 7.09 -1.57 -0.22
CA ASP A 71 7.82 -1.56 1.05
C ASP A 71 9.12 -2.35 0.97
N ALA A 72 9.10 -3.53 0.36
CA ALA A 72 10.29 -4.39 0.23
C ALA A 72 11.39 -3.69 -0.58
N VAL A 73 11.03 -3.03 -1.69
CA VAL A 73 11.99 -2.28 -2.53
C VAL A 73 12.54 -1.07 -1.77
N VAL A 74 11.67 -0.28 -1.13
CA VAL A 74 12.11 0.93 -0.39
C VAL A 74 12.95 0.55 0.82
N LEU A 75 12.60 -0.52 1.55
CA LEU A 75 13.40 -1.06 2.65
C LEU A 75 14.78 -1.52 2.16
N GLY A 76 14.82 -2.30 1.07
CA GLY A 76 16.06 -2.74 0.44
C GLY A 76 16.94 -1.58 -0.01
N ARG A 77 16.36 -0.48 -0.50
CA ARG A 77 17.11 0.73 -0.89
C ARG A 77 17.75 1.42 0.31
N HIS A 78 17.00 1.64 1.39
CA HIS A 78 17.52 2.29 2.60
C HIS A 78 18.58 1.42 3.31
N LEU A 79 18.33 0.11 3.42
CA LEU A 79 19.23 -0.82 4.11
C LEU A 79 20.45 -1.19 3.25
N GLY A 80 20.26 -1.41 1.95
CA GLY A 80 21.34 -1.70 1.00
C GLY A 80 22.34 -0.56 0.90
N GLY A 81 21.89 0.69 0.98
CA GLY A 81 22.77 1.86 1.02
C GLY A 81 23.74 1.86 2.23
N VAL A 82 23.32 1.31 3.38
CA VAL A 82 24.18 1.12 4.55
C VAL A 82 25.16 -0.02 4.33
N PHE A 83 24.65 -1.17 3.86
CA PHE A 83 25.48 -2.35 3.62
C PHE A 83 26.60 -2.08 2.61
N LEU A 84 26.30 -1.38 1.51
CA LEU A 84 27.28 -1.10 0.46
C LEU A 84 28.38 -0.11 0.87
N LYS A 85 28.10 0.76 1.85
CA LYS A 85 29.09 1.72 2.36
C LYS A 85 30.03 1.12 3.39
N LYS A 86 29.53 0.20 4.23
CA LYS A 86 30.27 -0.29 5.39
C LYS A 86 30.57 -1.78 5.38
N HIS A 87 29.97 -2.55 4.49
CA HIS A 87 30.00 -4.02 4.46
C HIS A 87 29.55 -4.70 5.77
N LYS A 88 28.88 -3.94 6.64
CA LYS A 88 28.35 -4.41 7.92
C LYS A 88 27.13 -3.59 8.30
N PHE A 89 26.24 -4.19 9.06
CA PHE A 89 25.10 -3.52 9.65
C PHE A 89 25.46 -3.00 11.03
N GLU A 90 25.72 -1.69 11.14
CA GLU A 90 25.88 -1.03 12.43
C GLU A 90 24.51 -0.63 12.98
N GLY A 91 24.22 -0.95 14.25
CA GLY A 91 22.89 -0.77 14.83
C GLY A 91 22.33 0.65 14.68
N LYS A 92 23.13 1.69 14.94
CA LYS A 92 22.67 3.09 14.78
C LYS A 92 22.26 3.42 13.34
N GLU A 93 22.93 2.86 12.35
CA GLU A 93 22.65 3.15 10.94
C GLU A 93 21.46 2.35 10.41
N VAL A 94 21.31 1.11 10.88
CA VAL A 94 20.12 0.29 10.63
C VAL A 94 18.89 0.98 11.19
N GLU A 95 18.95 1.45 12.43
CA GLU A 95 17.84 2.20 13.06
C GLU A 95 17.47 3.45 12.25
N VAL A 96 18.47 4.24 11.82
CA VAL A 96 18.23 5.43 10.97
C VAL A 96 17.60 5.03 9.63
N SER A 97 18.05 3.94 9.02
CA SER A 97 17.52 3.43 7.75
C SER A 97 16.06 2.99 7.88
N PHE A 98 15.71 2.30 8.97
CA PHE A 98 14.32 1.93 9.25
C PHE A 98 13.43 3.14 9.53
N LYS A 99 13.92 4.15 10.27
CA LYS A 99 13.17 5.41 10.45
C LYS A 99 12.90 6.11 9.13
N ASN A 100 13.88 6.15 8.23
CA ASN A 100 13.72 6.76 6.91
C ASN A 100 12.73 5.99 6.03
N TYR A 101 12.85 4.66 5.99
CA TYR A 101 11.89 3.78 5.33
C TYR A 101 10.45 4.01 5.85
N VAL A 102 10.24 3.95 7.18
CA VAL A 102 8.92 4.14 7.79
C VAL A 102 8.35 5.52 7.47
N LYS A 103 9.18 6.57 7.55
CA LYS A 103 8.74 7.94 7.24
C LYS A 103 8.26 8.04 5.80
N GLU A 104 9.02 7.50 4.85
CA GLU A 104 8.67 7.53 3.42
C GLU A 104 7.36 6.78 3.15
N ARG A 105 7.22 5.56 3.68
CA ARG A 105 6.07 4.69 3.41
C ARG A 105 4.80 5.11 4.14
N LYS A 106 4.89 5.72 5.32
CA LYS A 106 3.72 6.25 6.03
C LYS A 106 3.01 7.35 5.24
N TRP A 107 3.76 8.30 4.68
CA TRP A 107 3.17 9.38 3.88
C TRP A 107 2.49 8.84 2.63
N ARG A 108 3.12 7.86 1.98
CA ARG A 108 2.56 7.16 0.83
C ARG A 108 1.23 6.48 1.18
N ALA A 109 1.22 5.66 2.22
CA ALA A 109 0.03 4.91 2.63
C ALA A 109 -1.09 5.81 3.19
N ALA A 110 -0.75 6.89 3.91
CA ALA A 110 -1.74 7.89 4.33
C ALA A 110 -2.41 8.57 3.13
N GLY A 111 -1.64 8.88 2.07
CA GLY A 111 -2.17 9.40 0.82
C GLY A 111 -3.14 8.44 0.12
N LEU A 112 -2.85 7.13 0.15
CA LEU A 112 -3.75 6.10 -0.37
C LEU A 112 -5.07 6.03 0.38
N ILE A 113 -5.02 5.98 1.72
CA ILE A 113 -6.22 5.94 2.56
C ILE A 113 -7.07 7.20 2.31
N LEU A 114 -6.44 8.39 2.29
CA LEU A 114 -7.15 9.64 2.00
C LEU A 114 -7.76 9.65 0.58
N GLY A 115 -7.03 9.15 -0.42
CA GLY A 115 -7.52 9.00 -1.78
C GLY A 115 -8.75 8.10 -1.87
N SER A 116 -8.75 6.96 -1.16
CA SER A 116 -9.91 6.05 -1.09
C SER A 116 -11.14 6.70 -0.47
N LEU A 117 -10.94 7.47 0.60
CA LEU A 117 -12.00 8.21 1.29
C LEU A 117 -12.62 9.27 0.41
N LEU A 118 -11.79 10.05 -0.29
CA LEU A 118 -12.24 11.07 -1.22
C LEU A 118 -12.96 10.45 -2.43
N SER A 119 -12.45 9.33 -2.95
CA SER A 119 -13.13 8.58 -4.01
C SER A 119 -14.51 8.09 -3.57
N ARG A 120 -14.63 7.56 -2.34
CA ARG A 120 -15.92 7.14 -1.77
C ARG A 120 -16.88 8.31 -1.59
N TRP A 121 -16.38 9.46 -1.12
CA TRP A 121 -17.19 10.69 -1.03
C TRP A 121 -17.68 11.15 -2.41
N VAL A 122 -16.83 11.05 -3.45
CA VAL A 122 -17.21 11.41 -4.82
C VAL A 122 -18.27 10.47 -5.40
N GLN A 123 -18.19 9.18 -5.10
CA GLN A 123 -19.17 8.18 -5.55
C GLN A 123 -20.49 8.21 -4.75
N GLY A 124 -20.55 8.92 -3.62
CA GLY A 124 -21.80 9.16 -2.89
C GLY A 124 -22.78 10.02 -3.68
N ASP A 125 -24.04 9.62 -3.73
CA ASP A 125 -25.09 10.33 -4.46
C ASP A 125 -25.76 11.37 -3.54
N ASP A 126 -25.05 12.46 -3.27
CA ASP A 126 -25.62 13.62 -2.57
C ASP A 126 -26.30 14.55 -3.59
N GLY A 127 -27.62 14.73 -3.43
CA GLY A 127 -28.54 15.32 -4.41
C GLY A 127 -28.41 16.82 -4.71
N TRP A 128 -27.35 17.51 -4.26
CA TRP A 128 -27.21 18.96 -4.48
C TRP A 128 -26.29 19.28 -5.67
N TRP A 129 -26.81 19.98 -6.68
CA TRP A 129 -26.09 20.33 -7.92
C TRP A 129 -24.78 21.09 -7.68
N LEU A 130 -24.72 21.91 -6.62
CA LEU A 130 -23.52 22.67 -6.25
C LEU A 130 -22.40 21.75 -5.76
N VAL A 131 -22.76 20.73 -4.97
CA VAL A 131 -21.85 19.68 -4.52
C VAL A 131 -21.35 18.88 -5.71
N LYS A 132 -22.23 18.56 -6.68
CA LYS A 132 -21.83 17.89 -7.93
C LYS A 132 -20.82 18.72 -8.75
N ALA A 133 -21.00 20.05 -8.84
CA ALA A 133 -20.12 20.95 -9.57
C ALA A 133 -18.75 21.14 -8.89
N ILE A 134 -18.73 21.38 -7.57
CA ILE A 134 -17.50 21.46 -6.78
C ILE A 134 -16.74 20.13 -6.85
N ARG A 135 -17.46 19.02 -6.69
CA ARG A 135 -16.92 17.67 -6.85
C ARG A 135 -16.29 17.48 -8.21
N HIS A 136 -16.96 17.87 -9.30
CA HIS A 136 -16.42 17.66 -10.64
C HIS A 136 -15.13 18.47 -10.86
N LYS A 137 -15.11 19.75 -10.44
CA LYS A 137 -13.96 20.64 -10.64
C LYS A 137 -12.75 20.26 -9.76
N VAL A 138 -12.99 19.88 -8.50
CA VAL A 138 -11.93 19.46 -7.57
C VAL A 138 -11.45 18.04 -7.87
N PHE A 139 -12.37 17.09 -8.09
CA PHE A 139 -12.02 15.70 -8.32
C PHE A 139 -11.34 15.51 -9.68
N TYR A 140 -11.95 15.91 -10.79
CA TYR A 140 -11.35 15.69 -12.11
C TYR A 140 -10.17 16.64 -12.40
N GLY A 141 -10.19 17.86 -11.86
CA GLY A 141 -9.14 18.85 -12.11
C GLY A 141 -7.87 18.66 -11.27
N LEU A 142 -8.00 18.36 -9.98
CA LEU A 142 -6.87 18.29 -9.03
C LEU A 142 -6.62 16.88 -8.52
N LEU A 143 -7.69 16.16 -8.17
CA LEU A 143 -7.56 14.89 -7.46
C LEU A 143 -7.25 13.72 -8.42
N TYR A 144 -7.85 13.71 -9.61
CA TYR A 144 -7.68 12.66 -10.62
C TYR A 144 -6.22 12.60 -11.09
N SER A 145 -5.61 13.74 -11.43
CA SER A 145 -4.18 13.78 -11.77
C SER A 145 -3.28 13.31 -10.61
N LYS A 146 -3.57 13.69 -9.36
CA LYS A 146 -2.82 13.21 -8.18
C LYS A 146 -3.06 11.73 -7.85
N LEU A 147 -4.28 11.22 -8.06
CA LEU A 147 -4.65 9.81 -7.88
C LEU A 147 -4.05 8.91 -8.97
N PHE A 148 -3.91 9.41 -10.21
CA PHE A 148 -3.21 8.69 -11.28
C PHE A 148 -1.69 8.64 -11.02
N ASN A 149 -1.08 9.73 -10.55
CA ASN A 149 0.32 9.72 -10.10
C ASN A 149 0.56 8.81 -8.87
N VAL A 150 -0.51 8.39 -8.19
CA VAL A 150 -0.47 7.43 -7.10
C VAL A 150 -0.41 5.98 -7.63
N ILE A 151 -0.78 5.72 -8.87
CA ILE A 151 -0.64 4.39 -9.51
C ILE A 151 0.82 4.15 -9.90
N ASP A 152 1.52 5.19 -10.38
CA ASP A 152 2.92 5.12 -10.78
C ASP A 152 3.86 5.54 -9.65
N TYR A 153 3.97 4.70 -8.62
CA TYR A 153 4.87 4.96 -7.50
C TYR A 153 6.29 4.48 -7.80
N ASP A 154 7.18 5.44 -8.12
CA ASP A 154 8.61 5.17 -8.29
C ASP A 154 9.28 4.87 -6.93
N CYS A 155 9.56 3.60 -6.68
CA CYS A 155 10.30 3.12 -5.51
C CYS A 155 11.80 3.47 -5.55
N ARG A 156 12.25 4.06 -6.67
CA ARG A 156 13.63 4.34 -7.06
C ARG A 156 14.47 3.06 -7.20
N VAL A 157 15.60 3.20 -7.86
CA VAL A 157 16.50 2.09 -8.17
C VAL A 157 17.16 1.56 -6.90
N LEU A 158 17.18 0.23 -6.74
CA LEU A 158 17.94 -0.45 -5.71
C LEU A 158 19.44 -0.25 -5.97
N PRO A 159 20.24 0.05 -4.93
CA PRO A 159 21.66 0.27 -5.13
C PRO A 159 22.32 -1.06 -5.52
N ALA A 160 23.02 -1.06 -6.67
CA ALA A 160 23.64 -2.26 -7.20
C ALA A 160 24.83 -2.68 -6.31
N PRO A 161 24.97 -3.99 -6.02
CA PRO A 161 26.18 -4.47 -5.37
C PRO A 161 27.39 -4.24 -6.30
N PRO A 162 28.55 -3.83 -5.76
CA PRO A 162 29.78 -3.74 -6.53
C PRO A 162 30.14 -5.11 -7.11
N SER A 163 30.86 -5.11 -8.22
CA SER A 163 31.15 -6.31 -9.04
C SER A 163 31.76 -7.48 -8.26
N TYR A 164 32.57 -7.21 -7.23
CA TYR A 164 33.14 -8.27 -6.39
C TYR A 164 32.10 -8.99 -5.53
N LEU A 165 31.07 -8.29 -5.03
CA LEU A 165 29.97 -8.89 -4.27
C LEU A 165 29.02 -9.70 -5.17
N LYS A 166 28.84 -9.28 -6.44
CA LYS A 166 28.07 -10.05 -7.44
C LYS A 166 28.68 -11.44 -7.66
N SER A 167 29.99 -11.50 -7.87
CA SER A 167 30.71 -12.77 -8.07
C SER A 167 30.64 -13.72 -6.86
N GLY A 168 30.45 -13.17 -5.65
CA GLY A 168 30.30 -13.95 -4.42
C GLY A 168 28.89 -14.48 -4.22
N LEU A 169 27.87 -13.68 -4.57
CA LEU A 169 26.46 -14.10 -4.51
C LEU A 169 26.14 -15.15 -5.57
N GLU A 170 26.64 -14.98 -6.81
CA GLU A 170 26.43 -15.93 -7.91
C GLU A 170 26.97 -17.33 -7.57
N ARG A 171 28.15 -17.39 -6.94
CA ARG A 171 28.73 -18.64 -6.41
C ARG A 171 27.94 -19.28 -5.27
N GLN A 172 27.22 -18.49 -4.48
CA GLN A 172 26.36 -19.03 -3.41
C GLN A 172 25.00 -19.49 -3.92
N THR A 173 24.46 -18.87 -4.97
CA THR A 173 23.21 -19.32 -5.60
C THR A 173 23.38 -20.61 -6.41
N GLU A 174 24.53 -20.80 -7.07
CA GLU A 174 24.85 -22.08 -7.75
C GLU A 174 25.04 -23.24 -6.77
N ALA A 175 25.39 -22.97 -5.51
CA ALA A 175 25.55 -23.98 -4.47
C ALA A 175 24.20 -24.42 -3.82
N VAL A 176 23.08 -23.82 -4.22
CA VAL A 176 21.73 -24.06 -3.65
C VAL A 176 20.72 -24.50 -4.72
N GLU A 177 21.17 -24.90 -5.91
CA GLU A 177 20.34 -25.72 -6.81
C GLU A 177 20.36 -27.18 -6.34
N PHE A 178 19.17 -27.75 -6.12
CA PHE A 178 18.93 -29.12 -5.65
C PHE A 178 19.12 -30.15 -6.76
#